data_AF-A0A3M1SWE6-F1
#
_entry.id   AF-A0A3M1SWE6-F1
#
_cell.length_a   1.000
_cell.length_b   1.000
_cell.length_c   1.000
_cell.angle_alpha   90.00
_cell.angle_beta   90.00
_cell.angle_gamma   90.00
#
_symmetry.space_group_name_H-M   'P 1'
#
loop_
_entity.id
_entity.type
_entity.pdbx_description
1 polymer ?
#
loop_
_entity_poly.entity_id
_entity_poly.type
_entity_poly.pdbx_seq_one_letter_code
_entity_poly.pdbx_strand_id
1 'polypeptide(L)'
;MERPPHPRAKAGAGTALRTARPRPRRWALALAGATLAGGAAVVDPAGPGGLSDAGLRLATGAGRALAAVLPARATQPLPTGPRALGPGARSLAGLQALLAPSGGRVLRFDVGSAQGPPWPLLHGDPAAPAAAAFRREQGLDAIASQGGLVALLALNRWVHDRWEYGLPSRTLHTARAPDILAAAAAGERFFCAHSAYVLAQAGWSLGYGARVLRLEAPDGRVHAAAELWCPSLGRWVYLDPTFARHFVLPGAPERPLAALELQEARRARRAVLEVRAGEAPRPAAAADLDLFWRLRVCRRDDFLLRSYPRWHPLYFGNLWQGLWPDLDPDSDWTVGEVACTVRALGPRRLELDLATYTPGFQRFEARQDGGPWHPAPARLAWRLRRGTNRLALRAVGSFGRAGRPARLEVEVP
;
A
#
# COMPACT_ATOMS: atom_id res chain seq x y z
N MET A 1 57.73 -40.21 -33.70
CA MET A 1 57.27 -39.75 -35.04
C MET A 1 56.01 -40.52 -35.34
N GLU A 2 54.84 -40.00 -35.68
CA GLU A 2 54.22 -38.68 -35.75
C GLU A 2 52.71 -38.97 -35.55
N ARG A 3 52.00 -38.11 -34.81
CA ARG A 3 50.55 -38.24 -34.58
C ARG A 3 49.76 -37.63 -35.75
N PRO A 4 48.65 -38.23 -36.20
CA PRO A 4 47.84 -37.67 -37.28
C PRO A 4 46.88 -36.56 -36.79
N PRO A 5 46.43 -35.65 -37.67
CA PRO A 5 45.69 -34.46 -37.27
C PRO A 5 44.16 -34.65 -37.24
N HIS A 6 43.51 -33.94 -36.30
CA HIS A 6 42.06 -33.81 -36.17
C HIS A 6 41.45 -32.84 -37.21
N PRO A 7 40.18 -33.03 -37.61
CA PRO A 7 39.52 -32.22 -38.63
C PRO A 7 38.88 -30.93 -38.08
N ARG A 8 38.89 -29.87 -38.92
CA ARG A 8 38.25 -28.57 -38.70
C ARG A 8 36.72 -28.66 -38.86
N ALA A 9 35.99 -28.13 -37.88
CA ALA A 9 34.55 -27.90 -37.97
C ALA A 9 34.22 -26.47 -38.46
N LYS A 10 33.22 -26.38 -39.34
CA LYS A 10 32.70 -25.19 -40.02
C LYS A 10 31.93 -24.28 -39.06
N ALA A 11 32.12 -22.97 -39.20
CA ALA A 11 31.31 -21.93 -38.59
C ALA A 11 29.93 -21.86 -39.28
N GLY A 12 28.86 -21.97 -38.48
CA GLY A 12 27.47 -21.82 -38.90
C GLY A 12 26.86 -20.54 -38.33
N ALA A 13 26.12 -19.85 -39.21
CA ALA A 13 25.36 -18.62 -39.04
C ALA A 13 24.62 -18.43 -37.69
N GLY A 14 24.80 -17.25 -37.09
CA GLY A 14 23.96 -16.73 -36.01
C GLY A 14 22.89 -15.78 -36.57
N THR A 15 21.63 -16.19 -36.47
CA THR A 15 20.43 -15.44 -36.85
C THR A 15 20.06 -14.43 -35.76
N ALA A 16 20.18 -13.13 -36.05
CA ALA A 16 19.71 -12.07 -35.16
C ALA A 16 18.22 -11.79 -35.43
N LEU A 17 17.34 -12.10 -34.47
CA LEU A 17 15.95 -11.67 -34.49
C LEU A 17 15.85 -10.17 -34.16
N ARG A 18 15.63 -9.34 -35.18
CA ARG A 18 15.12 -7.97 -35.06
C ARG A 18 13.62 -8.04 -34.72
N THR A 19 13.24 -7.60 -33.53
CA THR A 19 11.83 -7.36 -33.18
C THR A 19 11.38 -6.02 -33.77
N ALA A 20 10.45 -6.08 -34.72
CA ALA A 20 9.85 -4.92 -35.36
C ALA A 20 8.87 -4.21 -34.39
N ARG A 21 9.06 -2.90 -34.19
CA ARG A 21 8.07 -2.03 -33.53
C ARG A 21 6.87 -1.80 -34.47
N PRO A 22 5.61 -1.90 -34.00
CA PRO A 22 4.46 -1.55 -34.83
C PRO A 22 4.34 -0.02 -34.97
N ARG A 23 4.11 0.44 -36.21
CA ARG A 23 3.80 1.85 -36.52
C ARG A 23 2.36 2.17 -36.12
N PRO A 24 2.07 3.33 -35.51
CA PRO A 24 0.68 3.73 -35.26
C PRO A 24 -0.01 4.20 -36.55
N ARG A 25 -1.25 3.73 -36.73
CA ARG A 25 -2.16 4.16 -37.80
C ARG A 25 -2.61 5.59 -37.54
N ARG A 26 -2.44 6.47 -38.55
CA ARG A 26 -2.90 7.86 -38.52
C ARG A 26 -4.43 7.89 -38.67
N TRP A 27 -5.12 8.41 -37.66
CA TRP A 27 -6.50 8.89 -37.81
C TRP A 27 -6.44 10.40 -38.07
N ALA A 28 -6.94 10.82 -39.23
CA ALA A 28 -7.15 12.22 -39.54
C ALA A 28 -8.49 12.66 -38.93
N LEU A 29 -8.46 13.65 -38.04
CA LEU A 29 -9.65 14.33 -37.54
C LEU A 29 -9.60 15.78 -38.03
N ALA A 30 -10.65 16.16 -38.76
CA ALA A 30 -10.86 17.49 -39.30
C ALA A 30 -11.08 18.49 -38.16
N LEU A 31 -10.31 19.58 -38.17
CA LEU A 31 -10.47 20.74 -37.29
C LEU A 31 -11.54 21.65 -37.88
N ALA A 32 -12.69 21.78 -37.22
CA ALA A 32 -13.59 22.92 -37.35
C ALA A 32 -13.24 23.92 -36.25
N GLY A 33 -12.90 25.15 -36.66
CA GLY A 33 -12.37 26.19 -35.79
C GLY A 33 -13.42 26.88 -34.92
N ALA A 34 -12.96 27.36 -33.77
CA ALA A 34 -13.55 28.47 -33.05
C ALA A 34 -12.43 29.23 -32.34
N THR A 35 -12.04 30.37 -32.92
CA THR A 35 -11.16 31.38 -32.34
C THR A 35 -11.85 32.06 -31.16
N LEU A 36 -11.20 32.07 -30.00
CA LEU A 36 -11.40 33.10 -28.99
C LEU A 36 -10.03 33.65 -28.57
N ALA A 37 -9.89 34.95 -28.79
CA ALA A 37 -8.73 35.75 -28.45
C ALA A 37 -8.54 35.80 -26.92
N GLY A 38 -7.30 35.62 -26.48
CA GLY A 38 -6.88 35.81 -25.10
C GLY A 38 -5.36 35.84 -25.04
N GLY A 39 -4.80 36.99 -24.68
CA GLY A 39 -3.40 37.37 -24.85
C GLY A 39 -2.37 36.38 -24.30
N ALA A 40 -1.34 36.16 -25.10
CA ALA A 40 -0.16 35.39 -24.74
C ALA A 40 0.71 36.19 -23.75
N ALA A 41 1.07 35.57 -22.63
CA ALA A 41 2.29 35.91 -21.90
C ALA A 41 3.29 34.77 -22.13
N VAL A 42 4.28 35.05 -22.98
CA VAL A 42 5.46 34.21 -23.20
C VAL A 42 6.39 34.41 -22.00
N VAL A 43 6.79 33.31 -21.35
CA VAL A 43 7.92 33.34 -20.41
C VAL A 43 8.94 32.34 -20.94
N ASP A 44 10.08 32.89 -21.35
CA ASP A 44 11.24 32.21 -21.91
C ASP A 44 11.98 31.40 -20.80
N PRO A 45 12.57 30.21 -21.06
CA PRO A 45 13.18 29.39 -20.04
C PRO A 45 14.69 29.63 -19.97
N ALA A 46 15.20 30.10 -18.82
CA ALA A 46 16.63 30.11 -18.55
C ALA A 46 16.95 29.77 -17.09
N GLY A 47 17.65 28.63 -16.90
CA GLY A 47 18.71 28.46 -15.91
C GLY A 47 18.34 28.19 -14.44
N PRO A 48 19.22 27.49 -13.70
CA PRO A 48 18.88 26.83 -12.44
C PRO A 48 18.99 27.80 -11.26
N GLY A 49 17.86 28.13 -10.64
CA GLY A 49 17.80 28.97 -9.45
C GLY A 49 16.47 28.73 -8.74
N GLY A 50 16.52 28.57 -7.42
CA GLY A 50 15.39 28.12 -6.60
C GLY A 50 14.11 28.94 -6.79
N LEU A 51 12.98 28.23 -6.85
CA LEU A 51 11.67 28.86 -6.73
C LEU A 51 11.41 29.16 -5.25
N SER A 52 11.79 30.37 -4.84
CA SER A 52 11.27 31.00 -3.63
C SER A 52 9.84 31.49 -3.87
N ASP A 53 8.94 31.03 -3.01
CA ASP A 53 7.66 31.60 -2.59
C ASP A 53 7.13 32.82 -3.39
N ALA A 54 6.31 32.55 -4.42
CA ALA A 54 5.40 33.54 -4.98
C ALA A 54 4.00 33.26 -4.41
N GLY A 55 3.72 33.90 -3.27
CA GLY A 55 2.46 33.81 -2.56
C GLY A 55 1.26 34.25 -3.41
N LEU A 56 0.33 33.33 -3.61
CA LEU A 56 -1.00 33.63 -4.14
C LEU A 56 -1.84 34.23 -3.01
N ARG A 57 -1.86 35.57 -2.89
CA ARG A 57 -2.81 36.29 -2.03
C ARG A 57 -4.20 36.20 -2.66
N LEU A 58 -5.04 35.30 -2.16
CA LEU A 58 -6.48 35.32 -2.41
C LEU A 58 -7.11 36.39 -1.50
N ALA A 59 -7.78 37.36 -2.12
CA ALA A 59 -8.53 38.39 -1.44
C ALA A 59 -9.62 37.77 -0.55
N THR A 60 -9.56 38.08 0.74
CA THR A 60 -10.58 37.74 1.73
C THR A 60 -11.79 38.65 1.55
N GLY A 61 -12.90 38.08 1.07
CA GLY A 61 -14.22 38.72 1.05
C GLY A 61 -15.25 37.83 1.74
N ALA A 62 -15.63 38.23 2.95
CA ALA A 62 -16.86 37.91 3.68
C ALA A 62 -17.44 36.47 3.61
N GLY A 63 -17.14 35.70 4.66
CA GLY A 63 -18.09 34.93 5.47
C GLY A 63 -19.30 34.28 4.79
N ARG A 64 -19.15 33.00 4.42
CA ARG A 64 -20.18 31.97 4.60
C ARG A 64 -19.49 30.61 4.64
N ALA A 65 -19.45 29.99 5.81
CA ALA A 65 -19.04 28.61 5.96
C ALA A 65 -20.08 27.72 5.26
N LEU A 66 -19.82 27.37 4.00
CA LEU A 66 -20.56 26.33 3.31
C LEU A 66 -20.11 24.99 3.89
N ALA A 67 -20.85 24.53 4.90
CA ALA A 67 -20.87 23.13 5.27
C ALA A 67 -21.24 22.33 4.01
N ALA A 68 -20.24 21.74 3.35
CA ALA A 68 -20.45 20.91 2.20
C ALA A 68 -21.25 19.67 2.63
N VAL A 69 -22.55 19.70 2.38
CA VAL A 69 -23.44 18.56 2.48
C VAL A 69 -22.99 17.55 1.42
N LEU A 70 -22.31 16.50 1.86
CA LEU A 70 -22.04 15.31 1.04
C LEU A 70 -23.39 14.74 0.58
N PRO A 71 -23.66 14.58 -0.72
CA PRO A 71 -24.89 13.92 -1.16
C PRO A 71 -24.86 12.47 -0.70
N ALA A 72 -25.72 12.17 0.27
CA ALA A 72 -25.99 10.84 0.78
C ALA A 72 -26.67 10.01 -0.32
N ARG A 73 -25.90 9.13 -0.96
CA ARG A 73 -26.31 7.81 -1.45
C ARG A 73 -25.06 6.98 -1.72
N ALA A 74 -24.24 6.84 -0.68
CA ALA A 74 -23.28 5.75 -0.63
C ALA A 74 -24.01 4.55 -0.01
N THR A 75 -24.08 3.45 -0.75
CA THR A 75 -24.25 2.10 -0.19
C THR A 75 -23.51 2.04 1.14
N GLN A 76 -24.21 1.60 2.19
CA GLN A 76 -23.67 1.50 3.55
C GLN A 76 -22.21 1.04 3.49
N PRO A 77 -21.27 1.72 4.16
CA PRO A 77 -19.95 1.15 4.33
C PRO A 77 -20.15 -0.20 5.00
N LEU A 78 -19.68 -1.28 4.36
CA LEU A 78 -19.42 -2.53 5.07
C LEU A 78 -18.71 -2.15 6.37
N PRO A 79 -19.05 -2.72 7.54
CA PRO A 79 -18.43 -2.34 8.80
C PRO A 79 -16.94 -2.67 8.72
N THR A 80 -16.15 -1.68 8.28
CA THR A 80 -14.69 -1.70 8.23
C THR A 80 -14.09 -1.22 9.55
N GLY A 81 -14.95 -0.84 10.50
CA GLY A 81 -14.55 -0.54 11.87
C GLY A 81 -14.37 -1.83 12.66
N PRO A 82 -13.31 -1.93 13.47
CA PRO A 82 -13.15 -3.07 14.35
C PRO A 82 -14.37 -3.19 15.27
N ARG A 83 -14.89 -4.41 15.40
CA ARG A 83 -15.85 -4.71 16.46
C ARG A 83 -15.15 -4.47 17.79
N ALA A 84 -15.77 -3.69 18.68
CA ALA A 84 -15.25 -3.51 20.03
C ALA A 84 -15.12 -4.89 20.69
N LEU A 85 -13.88 -5.24 21.05
CA LEU A 85 -13.62 -6.45 21.80
C LEU A 85 -14.31 -6.36 23.17
N GLY A 86 -15.02 -7.41 23.56
CA GLY A 86 -15.62 -7.46 24.90
C GLY A 86 -14.57 -7.60 26.02
N PRO A 87 -14.99 -7.63 27.29
CA PRO A 87 -14.10 -7.83 28.44
C PRO A 87 -13.40 -9.20 28.40
N GLY A 88 -12.21 -9.31 29.01
CA GLY A 88 -11.47 -10.57 29.14
C GLY A 88 -9.96 -10.42 28.90
N ALA A 89 -9.27 -11.55 28.83
CA ALA A 89 -7.82 -11.59 28.67
C ALA A 89 -7.38 -11.21 27.25
N ARG A 90 -6.45 -10.26 27.15
CA ARG A 90 -5.85 -9.79 25.88
C ARG A 90 -4.33 -9.90 25.87
N SER A 91 -3.78 -10.60 26.85
CA SER A 91 -2.34 -10.76 27.05
C SER A 91 -2.04 -12.19 27.49
N LEU A 92 -0.77 -12.58 27.35
CA LEU A 92 -0.27 -13.86 27.85
C LEU A 92 -0.58 -14.04 29.33
N ALA A 93 -0.30 -13.02 30.16
CA ALA A 93 -0.55 -13.06 31.59
C ALA A 93 -2.06 -13.21 31.90
N GLY A 94 -2.92 -12.49 31.19
CA GLY A 94 -4.37 -12.63 31.34
C GLY A 94 -4.85 -14.03 30.97
N LEU A 95 -4.35 -14.61 29.88
CA LEU A 95 -4.71 -15.98 29.48
C LEU A 95 -4.18 -17.01 30.49
N GLN A 96 -2.97 -16.80 31.02
CA GLN A 96 -2.39 -17.65 32.05
C GLN A 96 -3.23 -17.63 33.33
N ALA A 97 -3.73 -16.47 33.74
CA ALA A 97 -4.63 -16.36 34.88
C ALA A 97 -5.95 -17.13 34.68
N LEU A 98 -6.50 -17.13 33.46
CA LEU A 98 -7.72 -17.90 33.14
C LEU A 98 -7.49 -19.42 33.19
N LEU A 99 -6.27 -19.90 32.94
CA LEU A 99 -5.92 -21.32 32.91
C LEU A 99 -5.36 -21.86 34.22
N ALA A 100 -4.93 -20.98 35.13
CA ALA A 100 -4.36 -21.38 36.42
C ALA A 100 -5.27 -22.33 37.24
N PRO A 101 -6.61 -22.12 37.31
CA PRO A 101 -7.49 -23.02 38.09
C PRO A 101 -7.54 -24.46 37.56
N SER A 102 -7.21 -24.70 36.30
CA SER A 102 -7.15 -26.04 35.69
C SER A 102 -5.73 -26.58 35.58
N GLY A 103 -4.73 -25.89 36.17
CA GLY A 103 -3.32 -26.23 36.07
C GLY A 103 -2.72 -26.05 34.67
N GLY A 104 -3.41 -25.31 33.80
CA GLY A 104 -2.98 -25.08 32.42
C GLY A 104 -1.88 -24.02 32.30
N ARG A 105 -1.06 -24.14 31.25
CA ARG A 105 0.07 -23.23 30.96
C ARG A 105 -0.07 -22.63 29.56
N VAL A 106 0.21 -21.34 29.41
CA VAL A 106 0.28 -20.69 28.10
C VAL A 106 1.70 -20.84 27.55
N LEU A 107 1.84 -21.49 26.41
CA LEU A 107 3.10 -21.64 25.69
C LEU A 107 3.32 -20.51 24.69
N ARG A 108 2.24 -19.98 24.10
CA ARG A 108 2.29 -18.88 23.13
C ARG A 108 1.02 -18.04 23.16
N PHE A 109 1.21 -16.73 23.07
CA PHE A 109 0.14 -15.77 22.84
C PHE A 109 0.64 -14.68 21.87
N ASP A 110 0.52 -14.96 20.57
CA ASP A 110 0.95 -14.09 19.47
C ASP A 110 -0.30 -13.66 18.71
N VAL A 111 -0.91 -12.56 19.14
CA VAL A 111 -2.12 -11.99 18.55
C VAL A 111 -1.83 -10.56 18.11
N GLY A 112 -2.50 -10.13 17.05
CA GLY A 112 -2.28 -8.80 16.50
C GLY A 112 -3.18 -7.74 17.10
N SER A 113 -3.20 -6.58 16.43
CA SER A 113 -4.12 -5.50 16.74
C SER A 113 -5.31 -5.47 15.78
N ALA A 114 -6.47 -5.05 16.29
CA ALA A 114 -7.61 -4.70 15.47
C ALA A 114 -7.80 -3.18 15.39
N GLN A 115 -6.87 -2.39 15.95
CA GLN A 115 -6.94 -0.95 15.86
C GLN A 115 -6.75 -0.53 14.41
N GLY A 116 -7.67 0.30 13.92
CA GLY A 116 -7.49 1.02 12.67
C GLY A 116 -6.90 2.41 12.92
N PRO A 117 -6.74 3.22 11.87
CA PRO A 117 -6.34 4.61 12.02
C PRO A 117 -7.36 5.38 12.89
N PRO A 118 -6.91 6.39 13.66
CA PRO A 118 -7.78 7.20 14.52
C PRO A 118 -8.73 8.13 13.72
N TRP A 119 -8.61 8.15 12.40
CA TRP A 119 -9.48 8.87 11.47
C TRP A 119 -10.11 7.92 10.45
N PRO A 120 -11.34 8.21 9.97
CA PRO A 120 -11.94 7.47 8.88
C PRO A 120 -11.06 7.48 7.63
N LEU A 121 -10.67 6.29 7.18
CA LEU A 121 -9.94 6.00 5.95
C LEU A 121 -10.88 5.31 4.96
N LEU A 122 -11.02 5.88 3.77
CA LEU A 122 -11.83 5.28 2.70
C LEU A 122 -10.98 4.31 1.89
N HIS A 123 -11.31 3.02 2.01
CA HIS A 123 -10.65 1.93 1.29
C HIS A 123 -11.32 1.64 -0.05
N GLY A 124 -10.50 1.35 -1.05
CA GLY A 124 -10.95 0.62 -2.24
C GLY A 124 -11.42 -0.79 -1.88
N ASP A 125 -12.42 -1.29 -2.61
CA ASP A 125 -12.86 -2.68 -2.52
C ASP A 125 -12.23 -3.51 -3.65
N PRO A 126 -11.31 -4.45 -3.36
CA PRO A 126 -10.67 -5.27 -4.39
C PRO A 126 -11.64 -6.20 -5.14
N ALA A 127 -12.82 -6.47 -4.57
CA ALA A 127 -13.87 -7.25 -5.22
C ALA A 127 -14.73 -6.42 -6.19
N ALA A 128 -14.59 -5.09 -6.21
CA ALA A 128 -15.35 -4.24 -7.10
C ALA A 128 -15.06 -4.56 -8.59
N PRO A 129 -16.06 -4.52 -9.48
CA PRO A 129 -15.86 -4.79 -10.91
C PRO A 129 -14.78 -3.92 -11.56
N ALA A 130 -14.69 -2.64 -11.17
CA ALA A 130 -13.67 -1.72 -11.67
C ALA A 130 -12.24 -2.12 -11.24
N ALA A 131 -12.07 -2.66 -10.02
CA ALA A 131 -10.79 -3.21 -9.58
C ALA A 131 -10.42 -4.46 -10.39
N ALA A 132 -11.38 -5.35 -10.64
CA ALA A 132 -11.17 -6.53 -11.46
C ALA A 132 -10.80 -6.18 -12.92
N ALA A 133 -11.48 -5.19 -13.52
CA ALA A 133 -11.16 -4.69 -14.85
C ALA A 133 -9.74 -4.12 -14.91
N PHE A 134 -9.41 -3.24 -13.96
CA PHE A 134 -8.08 -2.63 -13.84
C PHE A 134 -6.96 -3.68 -13.78
N ARG A 135 -7.11 -4.71 -12.93
CA ARG A 135 -6.11 -5.79 -12.84
C ARG A 135 -5.92 -6.55 -14.14
N ARG A 136 -7.02 -6.90 -14.82
CA ARG A 136 -6.97 -7.62 -16.10
C ARG A 136 -6.30 -6.79 -17.19
N GLU A 137 -6.71 -5.53 -17.35
CA GLU A 137 -6.17 -4.63 -18.37
C GLU A 137 -4.66 -4.37 -18.18
N GLN A 138 -4.21 -4.33 -16.93
CA GLN A 138 -2.83 -4.02 -16.57
C GLN A 138 -1.96 -5.25 -16.28
N GLY A 139 -2.52 -6.46 -16.36
CA GLY A 139 -1.80 -7.72 -16.11
C GLY A 139 -1.31 -7.87 -14.66
N LEU A 140 -2.00 -7.29 -13.68
CA LEU A 140 -1.51 -7.20 -12.30
C LEU A 140 -1.51 -8.53 -11.56
N ASP A 141 -2.41 -9.46 -11.90
CA ASP A 141 -2.49 -10.77 -11.25
C ASP A 141 -1.22 -11.61 -11.46
N ALA A 142 -0.54 -11.45 -12.61
CA ALA A 142 0.74 -12.10 -12.87
C ALA A 142 1.84 -11.62 -11.93
N ILE A 143 1.88 -10.32 -11.61
CA ILE A 143 2.83 -9.75 -10.66
C ILE A 143 2.54 -10.27 -9.24
N ALA A 144 1.26 -10.28 -8.87
CA ALA A 144 0.82 -10.72 -7.55
C ALA A 144 1.05 -12.20 -7.28
N SER A 145 1.11 -13.04 -8.32
CA SER A 145 1.39 -14.48 -8.21
C SER A 145 2.74 -14.80 -7.57
N GLN A 146 3.71 -13.87 -7.64
CA GLN A 146 5.01 -14.00 -6.97
C GLN A 146 4.89 -13.98 -5.44
N GLY A 147 3.83 -13.36 -4.91
CA GLY A 147 3.54 -13.31 -3.48
C GLY A 147 4.53 -12.48 -2.64
N GLY A 148 4.16 -12.28 -1.38
CA GLY A 148 5.02 -11.68 -0.35
C GLY A 148 5.65 -10.35 -0.74
N LEU A 149 6.87 -10.11 -0.29
CA LEU A 149 7.64 -8.91 -0.58
C LEU A 149 8.01 -8.79 -2.07
N VAL A 150 8.26 -9.91 -2.74
CA VAL A 150 8.69 -9.94 -4.15
C VAL A 150 7.62 -9.28 -5.04
N ALA A 151 6.35 -9.62 -4.85
CA ALA A 151 5.24 -8.99 -5.58
C ALA A 151 5.16 -7.47 -5.34
N LEU A 152 5.39 -7.01 -4.09
CA LEU A 152 5.36 -5.59 -3.74
C LEU A 152 6.49 -4.80 -4.43
N LEU A 153 7.70 -5.34 -4.43
CA LEU A 153 8.85 -4.73 -5.12
C LEU A 153 8.65 -4.75 -6.64
N ALA A 154 8.08 -5.83 -7.19
CA ALA A 154 7.76 -5.92 -8.60
C ALA A 154 6.67 -4.93 -9.02
N LEU A 155 5.64 -4.69 -8.18
CA LEU A 155 4.65 -3.63 -8.40
C LEU A 155 5.29 -2.24 -8.39
N ASN A 156 6.19 -1.99 -7.43
CA ASN A 156 6.92 -0.72 -7.35
C ASN A 156 7.70 -0.43 -8.63
N ARG A 157 8.45 -1.43 -9.13
CA ARG A 157 9.17 -1.33 -10.40
C ARG A 157 8.23 -1.20 -11.60
N TRP A 158 7.14 -1.97 -11.61
CA TRP A 158 6.13 -1.94 -12.67
C TRP A 158 5.57 -0.53 -12.88
N VAL A 159 5.29 0.22 -11.80
CA VAL A 159 4.84 1.63 -11.90
C VAL A 159 5.95 2.53 -12.44
N HIS A 160 7.18 2.38 -11.93
CA HIS A 160 8.32 3.19 -12.39
C HIS A 160 8.54 3.09 -13.90
N ASP A 161 8.37 1.90 -14.48
CA ASP A 161 8.59 1.64 -15.91
C ASP A 161 7.47 2.16 -16.83
N ARG A 162 6.42 2.79 -16.28
CA ARG A 162 5.27 3.25 -17.08
C ARG A 162 5.52 4.53 -17.86
N TRP A 163 6.34 5.42 -17.32
CA TRP A 163 6.58 6.75 -17.89
C TRP A 163 7.90 7.33 -17.39
N GLU A 164 8.44 8.27 -18.15
CA GLU A 164 9.54 9.11 -17.68
C GLU A 164 9.02 10.17 -16.71
N TYR A 165 9.82 10.46 -15.67
CA TYR A 165 9.50 11.51 -14.72
C TYR A 165 9.38 12.87 -15.41
N GLY A 166 8.33 13.62 -15.10
CA GLY A 166 8.17 14.98 -15.58
C GLY A 166 6.88 15.63 -15.13
N LEU A 167 6.75 16.93 -15.40
CA LEU A 167 5.49 17.63 -15.18
C LEU A 167 4.49 17.23 -16.27
N PRO A 168 3.23 16.90 -15.91
CA PRO A 168 2.20 16.65 -16.89
C PRO A 168 1.92 17.90 -17.71
N SER A 169 1.50 17.73 -18.97
CA SER A 169 0.85 18.81 -19.71
C SER A 169 -0.34 19.32 -18.89
N ARG A 170 -0.68 20.61 -19.06
CA ARG A 170 -1.44 21.46 -18.11
C ARG A 170 -2.87 20.99 -17.73
N THR A 171 -3.27 19.75 -18.00
CA THR A 171 -4.66 19.29 -17.94
C THR A 171 -4.90 17.94 -17.26
N LEU A 172 -3.88 17.20 -16.78
CA LEU A 172 -4.13 15.95 -16.03
C LEU A 172 -4.00 16.13 -14.51
N HIS A 173 -5.13 16.36 -13.85
CA HIS A 173 -5.25 16.46 -12.38
C HIS A 173 -5.98 15.24 -11.79
N THR A 174 -5.74 14.06 -12.33
CA THR A 174 -6.45 12.84 -11.90
C THR A 174 -5.58 12.02 -10.95
N ALA A 175 -6.21 11.54 -9.87
CA ALA A 175 -5.64 10.51 -9.00
C ALA A 175 -6.09 9.09 -9.44
N ARG A 176 -6.88 8.95 -10.50
CA ARG A 176 -7.42 7.66 -10.97
C ARG A 176 -6.36 6.92 -11.80
N ALA A 177 -5.96 5.74 -11.36
CA ALA A 177 -4.85 5.00 -11.98
C ALA A 177 -5.04 4.70 -13.49
N PRO A 178 -6.20 4.20 -13.96
CA PRO A 178 -6.45 4.02 -15.40
C PRO A 178 -6.23 5.27 -16.25
N ASP A 179 -6.65 6.44 -15.77
CA ASP A 179 -6.51 7.70 -16.53
C ASP A 179 -5.04 8.11 -16.65
N ILE A 180 -4.28 7.98 -15.55
CA ILE A 180 -2.84 8.25 -15.52
C ILE A 180 -2.12 7.33 -16.49
N LEU A 181 -2.43 6.02 -16.46
CA LEU A 181 -1.79 5.01 -17.30
C LEU A 181 -2.13 5.20 -18.78
N ALA A 182 -3.39 5.54 -19.10
CA ALA A 182 -3.81 5.83 -20.46
C ALA A 182 -3.10 7.09 -21.01
N ALA A 183 -2.99 8.15 -20.20
CA ALA A 183 -2.27 9.35 -20.57
C ALA A 183 -0.75 9.11 -20.72
N ALA A 184 -0.15 8.33 -19.82
CA ALA A 184 1.25 7.91 -19.94
C ALA A 184 1.52 7.15 -21.25
N ALA A 185 0.63 6.22 -21.61
CA ALA A 185 0.71 5.50 -22.88
C ALA A 185 0.59 6.43 -24.11
N ALA A 186 -0.07 7.59 -23.95
CA ALA A 186 -0.14 8.64 -24.97
C ALA A 186 1.07 9.59 -24.99
N GLY A 187 2.09 9.35 -24.16
CA GLY A 187 3.33 10.13 -24.09
C GLY A 187 3.33 11.24 -23.03
N GLU A 188 2.31 11.27 -22.16
CA GLU A 188 2.31 12.18 -21.01
C GLU A 188 3.37 11.79 -19.98
N ARG A 189 3.88 12.79 -19.25
CA ARG A 189 4.83 12.56 -18.14
C ARG A 189 4.20 12.89 -16.80
N PHE A 190 4.67 12.22 -15.75
CA PHE A 190 4.15 12.47 -14.41
C PHE A 190 5.24 12.55 -13.35
N PHE A 191 4.90 13.25 -12.27
CA PHE A 191 5.72 13.36 -11.07
C PHE A 191 5.21 12.43 -9.96
N CYS A 192 5.93 12.42 -8.85
CA CYS A 192 5.85 11.44 -7.76
C CYS A 192 4.45 11.10 -7.25
N ALA A 193 3.55 12.09 -7.14
CA ALA A 193 2.21 11.85 -6.63
C ALA A 193 1.37 10.91 -7.52
N HIS A 194 1.49 11.02 -8.84
CA HIS A 194 0.79 10.11 -9.76
C HIS A 194 1.30 8.67 -9.60
N SER A 195 2.62 8.51 -9.51
CA SER A 195 3.25 7.20 -9.27
C SER A 195 2.76 6.57 -7.96
N ALA A 196 2.70 7.36 -6.89
CA ALA A 196 2.19 6.90 -5.60
C ALA A 196 0.73 6.47 -5.65
N TYR A 197 -0.14 7.23 -6.34
CA TYR A 197 -1.54 6.86 -6.52
C TYR A 197 -1.73 5.59 -7.35
N VAL A 198 -0.97 5.44 -8.44
CA VAL A 198 -1.01 4.23 -9.26
C VAL A 198 -0.55 3.02 -8.46
N LEU A 199 0.54 3.15 -7.69
CA LEU A 199 1.03 2.06 -6.84
C LEU A 199 0.02 1.66 -5.76
N ALA A 200 -0.55 2.62 -5.04
CA ALA A 200 -1.53 2.34 -4.01
C ALA A 200 -2.77 1.65 -4.59
N GLN A 201 -3.29 2.13 -5.72
CA GLN A 201 -4.43 1.52 -6.40
C GLN A 201 -4.14 0.13 -6.97
N ALA A 202 -2.96 -0.09 -7.53
CA ALA A 202 -2.52 -1.43 -7.93
C ALA A 202 -2.47 -2.37 -6.71
N GLY A 203 -1.86 -1.91 -5.61
CA GLY A 203 -1.75 -2.66 -4.36
C GLY A 203 -3.10 -3.06 -3.78
N TRP A 204 -4.00 -2.11 -3.50
CA TRP A 204 -5.29 -2.47 -2.90
C TRP A 204 -6.18 -3.24 -3.85
N SER A 205 -6.08 -3.03 -5.18
CA SER A 205 -6.84 -3.85 -6.14
C SER A 205 -6.47 -5.34 -6.05
N LEU A 206 -5.26 -5.67 -5.59
CA LEU A 206 -4.75 -7.02 -5.36
C LEU A 206 -4.94 -7.52 -3.91
N GLY A 207 -5.77 -6.81 -3.14
CA GLY A 207 -6.10 -7.13 -1.76
C GLY A 207 -4.98 -6.85 -0.75
N TYR A 208 -3.96 -6.05 -1.10
CA TYR A 208 -3.00 -5.55 -0.12
C TYR A 208 -3.58 -4.35 0.62
N GLY A 209 -3.20 -4.17 1.89
CA GLY A 209 -3.37 -2.85 2.51
C GLY A 209 -2.49 -1.85 1.77
N ALA A 210 -3.01 -0.69 1.39
CA ALA A 210 -2.27 0.34 0.69
C ALA A 210 -2.55 1.71 1.30
N ARG A 211 -1.56 2.60 1.26
CA ARG A 211 -1.75 4.02 1.60
C ARG A 211 -0.80 4.89 0.82
N VAL A 212 -1.27 6.07 0.42
CA VAL A 212 -0.44 7.09 -0.22
C VAL A 212 0.14 7.99 0.87
N LEU A 213 1.43 8.28 0.75
CA LEU A 213 2.17 9.14 1.67
C LEU A 213 2.54 10.46 1.02
N ARG A 214 2.47 11.53 1.82
CA ARG A 214 3.13 12.80 1.56
C ARG A 214 4.31 12.92 2.52
N LEU A 215 5.47 13.23 1.96
CA LEU A 215 6.72 13.44 2.66
C LEU A 215 7.09 14.92 2.53
N GLU A 216 7.53 15.55 3.61
CA GLU A 216 7.92 16.96 3.63
C GLU A 216 9.24 17.11 4.38
N ALA A 217 10.21 17.74 3.74
CA ALA A 217 11.50 18.08 4.33
C ALA A 217 11.46 19.45 5.03
N PRO A 218 12.41 19.73 5.95
CA PRO A 218 12.48 21.02 6.65
C PRO A 218 12.69 22.22 5.72
N ASP A 219 13.33 21.99 4.56
CA ASP A 219 13.63 22.99 3.54
C ASP A 219 12.47 23.25 2.56
N GLY A 220 11.30 22.67 2.82
CA GLY A 220 10.09 22.84 2.00
C GLY A 220 9.99 21.87 0.82
N ARG A 221 10.98 21.01 0.57
CA ARG A 221 10.84 19.96 -0.45
C ARG A 221 9.72 19.00 -0.08
N VAL A 222 8.97 18.56 -1.09
CA VAL A 222 7.87 17.61 -0.95
C VAL A 222 8.06 16.43 -1.88
N HIS A 223 7.65 15.25 -1.41
CA HIS A 223 7.65 14.02 -2.20
C HIS A 223 6.40 13.19 -1.92
N ALA A 224 6.06 12.30 -2.84
CA ALA A 224 4.99 11.32 -2.66
C ALA A 224 5.52 9.91 -2.90
N ALA A 225 5.05 8.99 -2.08
CA ALA A 225 5.34 7.57 -2.15
C ALA A 225 4.10 6.79 -1.68
N ALA A 226 4.19 5.47 -1.66
CA ALA A 226 3.14 4.65 -1.10
C ALA A 226 3.72 3.62 -0.12
N GLU A 227 2.88 3.18 0.80
CA GLU A 227 3.15 1.99 1.59
C GLU A 227 2.16 0.89 1.25
N LEU A 228 2.68 -0.32 1.10
CA LEU A 228 1.89 -1.52 0.95
C LEU A 228 2.15 -2.43 2.17
N TRP A 229 1.09 -2.99 2.74
CA TRP A 229 1.20 -3.93 3.85
C TRP A 229 1.67 -5.29 3.32
N CYS A 230 2.75 -5.81 3.90
CA CYS A 230 3.32 -7.11 3.57
C CYS A 230 2.93 -8.14 4.65
N PRO A 231 1.95 -9.03 4.42
CA PRO A 231 1.47 -9.95 5.45
C PRO A 231 2.53 -10.92 5.96
N SER A 232 3.48 -11.34 5.11
CA SER A 232 4.56 -12.25 5.50
C SER A 232 5.55 -11.61 6.46
N LEU A 233 5.72 -10.28 6.39
CA LEU A 233 6.53 -9.52 7.34
C LEU A 233 5.69 -9.02 8.53
N GLY A 234 4.38 -8.82 8.33
CA GLY A 234 3.50 -8.18 9.30
C GLY A 234 3.81 -6.69 9.46
N ARG A 235 4.15 -6.01 8.36
CA ARG A 235 4.65 -4.62 8.38
C ARG A 235 4.23 -3.86 7.13
N TRP A 236 4.16 -2.54 7.26
CA TRP A 236 4.17 -1.62 6.13
C TRP A 236 5.55 -1.62 5.46
N VAL A 237 5.55 -1.56 4.13
CA VAL A 237 6.76 -1.45 3.31
C VAL A 237 6.68 -0.14 2.54
N TYR A 238 7.62 0.77 2.82
CA TYR A 238 7.78 2.00 2.05
C TYR A 238 8.28 1.67 0.64
N LEU A 239 7.56 2.16 -0.36
CA LEU A 239 7.86 1.98 -1.77
C LEU A 239 7.78 3.32 -2.49
N ASP A 240 8.86 3.65 -3.17
CA ASP A 240 8.95 4.85 -3.99
C ASP A 240 8.99 4.48 -5.47
N PRO A 241 7.82 4.54 -6.15
CA PRO A 241 7.71 4.17 -7.56
C PRO A 241 8.30 5.23 -8.48
N THR A 242 8.68 6.41 -7.98
CA THR A 242 9.36 7.43 -8.79
C THR A 242 10.76 6.96 -9.17
N PHE A 243 11.45 6.29 -8.25
CA PHE A 243 12.83 5.83 -8.44
C PHE A 243 12.99 4.31 -8.37
N ALA A 244 11.88 3.56 -8.39
CA ALA A 244 11.86 2.10 -8.16
C ALA A 244 12.68 1.68 -6.92
N ARG A 245 12.56 2.45 -5.83
CA ARG A 245 13.41 2.29 -4.63
C ARG A 245 12.63 1.94 -3.37
N HIS A 246 13.35 1.34 -2.44
CA HIS A 246 12.97 1.16 -1.04
C HIS A 246 14.22 1.28 -0.16
N PHE A 247 14.05 1.20 1.15
CA PHE A 247 15.13 1.38 2.11
C PHE A 247 15.20 0.22 3.10
N VAL A 248 16.42 -0.11 3.51
CA VAL A 248 16.72 -1.20 4.46
C VAL A 248 17.78 -0.74 5.47
N LEU A 249 17.91 -1.46 6.57
CA LEU A 249 19.01 -1.26 7.50
C LEU A 249 20.25 -2.04 7.03
N PRO A 250 21.47 -1.54 7.28
CA PRO A 250 22.68 -2.34 7.14
C PRO A 250 22.56 -3.65 7.94
N GLY A 251 22.85 -4.79 7.28
CA GLY A 251 22.75 -6.11 7.89
C GLY A 251 21.35 -6.74 7.91
N ALA A 252 20.32 -6.07 7.38
CA ALA A 252 18.96 -6.62 7.23
C ALA A 252 18.34 -6.28 5.85
N PRO A 253 18.99 -6.66 4.72
CA PRO A 253 18.56 -6.29 3.37
C PRO A 253 17.20 -6.89 2.96
N GLU A 254 16.76 -7.96 3.61
CA GLU A 254 15.47 -8.61 3.38
C GLU A 254 14.30 -7.93 4.09
N ARG A 255 14.58 -6.89 4.88
CA ARG A 255 13.60 -6.17 5.71
C ARG A 255 13.49 -4.71 5.31
N PRO A 256 12.71 -4.40 4.26
CA PRO A 256 12.32 -3.04 3.93
C PRO A 256 11.69 -2.32 5.12
N LEU A 257 11.98 -1.03 5.20
CA LEU A 257 11.50 -0.15 6.26
C LEU A 257 10.14 0.44 5.91
N ALA A 258 9.32 0.66 6.94
CA ALA A 258 8.18 1.56 6.88
C ALA A 258 8.65 3.03 6.91
N ALA A 259 7.79 3.95 6.50
CA ALA A 259 8.07 5.39 6.50
C ALA A 259 8.34 5.92 7.92
N LEU A 260 7.62 5.42 8.93
CA LEU A 260 7.84 5.78 10.33
C LEU A 260 9.22 5.31 10.83
N GLU A 261 9.68 4.13 10.41
CA GLU A 261 11.03 3.67 10.74
C GLU A 261 12.10 4.51 10.03
N LEU A 262 11.81 5.04 8.84
CA LEU A 262 12.70 5.96 8.14
C LEU A 262 12.76 7.33 8.84
N GLN A 263 11.62 7.82 9.34
CA GLN A 263 11.57 9.02 10.18
C GLN A 263 12.35 8.81 11.49
N GLU A 264 12.21 7.66 12.14
CA GLU A 264 12.97 7.30 13.34
C GLU A 264 14.47 7.22 13.03
N ALA A 265 14.85 6.51 11.96
CA ALA A 265 16.24 6.41 11.53
C ALA A 265 16.85 7.79 11.23
N ARG A 266 16.09 8.68 10.59
CA ARG A 266 16.49 10.08 10.38
C ARG A 266 16.72 10.81 11.70
N ARG A 267 15.78 10.73 12.66
CA ARG A 267 15.89 11.38 13.98
C ARG A 267 17.09 10.85 14.76
N ALA A 268 17.33 9.54 14.70
CA ALA A 268 18.44 8.86 15.37
C ALA A 268 19.78 8.96 14.60
N ARG A 269 19.79 9.59 13.41
CA ARG A 269 20.94 9.60 12.48
C ARG A 269 21.50 8.20 12.21
N ARG A 270 20.62 7.21 12.14
CA ARG A 270 20.95 5.82 11.89
C ARG A 270 21.27 5.62 10.40
N ALA A 271 22.30 4.83 10.12
CA ALA A 271 22.64 4.45 8.75
C ALA A 271 21.49 3.65 8.11
N VAL A 272 21.15 4.01 6.88
CA VAL A 272 20.12 3.37 6.05
C VAL A 272 20.70 3.15 4.65
N LEU A 273 20.37 2.01 4.05
CA LEU A 273 20.73 1.73 2.66
C LEU A 273 19.51 1.95 1.76
N GLU A 274 19.71 2.67 0.67
CA GLU A 274 18.79 2.72 -0.46
C GLU A 274 19.03 1.50 -1.35
N VAL A 275 17.94 0.87 -1.77
CA VAL A 275 17.95 -0.27 -2.69
C VAL A 275 17.08 0.09 -3.88
N ARG A 276 17.67 0.05 -5.08
CA ARG A 276 16.99 0.23 -6.37
C ARG A 276 16.98 -1.07 -7.14
N ALA A 277 15.91 -1.30 -7.89
CA ALA A 277 15.79 -2.52 -8.69
C ALA A 277 16.95 -2.64 -9.69
N GLY A 278 17.72 -3.73 -9.59
CA GLY A 278 18.87 -4.00 -10.47
C GLY A 278 20.18 -3.31 -10.07
N GLU A 279 20.21 -2.61 -8.93
CA GLU A 279 21.40 -1.91 -8.44
C GLU A 279 21.86 -2.47 -7.08
N ALA A 280 23.16 -2.33 -6.79
CA ALA A 280 23.69 -2.67 -5.47
C ALA A 280 23.16 -1.70 -4.40
N PRO A 281 22.87 -2.17 -3.17
CA PRO A 281 22.51 -1.29 -2.07
C PRO A 281 23.59 -0.25 -1.80
N ARG A 282 23.17 1.00 -1.56
CA ARG A 282 24.07 2.13 -1.32
C ARG A 282 23.60 2.95 -0.12
N PRO A 283 24.50 3.68 0.58
CA PRO A 283 24.07 4.59 1.64
C PRO A 283 23.03 5.58 1.14
N ALA A 284 21.94 5.74 1.89
CA ALA A 284 20.91 6.73 1.58
C ALA A 284 21.49 8.15 1.74
N ALA A 285 21.19 9.04 0.78
CA ALA A 285 21.61 10.43 0.88
C ALA A 285 20.89 11.13 2.04
N ALA A 286 21.59 12.01 2.77
CA ALA A 286 20.98 12.79 3.85
C ALA A 286 19.76 13.59 3.36
N ALA A 287 19.86 14.19 2.17
CA ALA A 287 18.77 14.93 1.55
C ALA A 287 17.52 14.07 1.24
N ASP A 288 17.68 12.77 0.96
CA ASP A 288 16.56 11.84 0.79
C ASP A 288 15.93 11.50 2.14
N LEU A 289 16.75 11.24 3.17
CA LEU A 289 16.25 10.98 4.52
C LEU A 289 15.53 12.20 5.10
N ASP A 290 15.91 13.41 4.72
CA ASP A 290 15.23 14.63 5.17
C ASP A 290 13.77 14.73 4.72
N LEU A 291 13.36 14.04 3.64
CA LEU A 291 11.96 13.96 3.25
C LEU A 291 11.08 13.32 4.34
N PHE A 292 11.66 12.47 5.19
CA PHE A 292 10.94 11.81 6.29
C PHE A 292 10.81 12.69 7.55
N TRP A 293 11.09 14.00 7.46
CA TRP A 293 10.90 14.93 8.56
C TRP A 293 9.43 14.97 9.02
N ARG A 294 8.50 15.20 8.08
CA ARG A 294 7.06 15.13 8.33
C ARG A 294 6.41 14.16 7.36
N LEU A 295 5.59 13.27 7.91
CA LEU A 295 4.85 12.26 7.17
C LEU A 295 3.37 12.55 7.29
N ARG A 296 2.65 12.43 6.18
CA ARG A 296 1.19 12.47 6.18
C ARG A 296 0.64 11.36 5.31
N VAL A 297 -0.58 10.92 5.62
CA VAL A 297 -1.26 9.83 4.91
C VAL A 297 -2.51 10.33 4.20
N CYS A 298 -2.76 9.89 2.97
CA CYS A 298 -4.01 10.21 2.29
C CYS A 298 -5.17 9.44 2.94
N ARG A 299 -6.22 10.15 3.39
CA ARG A 299 -7.41 9.52 3.99
C ARG A 299 -8.33 8.76 3.03
N ARG A 300 -7.89 8.55 1.79
CA ARG A 300 -8.60 7.76 0.81
C ARG A 300 -7.64 7.14 -0.20
N ASP A 301 -7.94 5.93 -0.62
CA ASP A 301 -7.27 5.25 -1.75
C ASP A 301 -8.27 4.75 -2.81
N ASP A 302 -9.58 4.96 -2.59
CA ASP A 302 -10.70 4.50 -3.42
C ASP A 302 -10.89 5.26 -4.76
N PHE A 303 -9.88 5.99 -5.24
CA PHE A 303 -9.96 6.84 -6.45
C PHE A 303 -10.32 6.08 -7.73
N LEU A 304 -10.02 4.78 -7.79
CA LEU A 304 -10.44 3.88 -8.87
C LEU A 304 -11.96 3.70 -8.92
N LEU A 305 -12.61 3.70 -7.75
CA LEU A 305 -14.05 3.49 -7.61
C LEU A 305 -14.80 4.81 -7.63
N ARG A 306 -14.22 5.83 -7.00
CA ARG A 306 -14.86 7.13 -6.81
C ARG A 306 -13.88 8.23 -7.18
N SER A 307 -14.01 8.77 -8.38
CA SER A 307 -13.28 9.96 -8.77
C SER A 307 -14.13 11.19 -8.48
N TYR A 308 -13.50 12.34 -8.21
CA TYR A 308 -14.26 13.57 -8.14
C TYR A 308 -14.89 13.85 -9.52
N PRO A 309 -16.11 14.40 -9.61
CA PRO A 309 -16.64 14.88 -10.87
C PRO A 309 -15.79 16.03 -11.42
N ARG A 310 -15.74 16.21 -12.75
CA ARG A 310 -14.91 17.26 -13.39
C ARG A 310 -15.11 18.66 -12.81
N TRP A 311 -16.33 18.99 -12.38
CA TRP A 311 -16.67 20.31 -11.83
C TRP A 311 -16.29 20.49 -10.36
N HIS A 312 -15.91 19.42 -9.66
CA HIS A 312 -15.65 19.46 -8.23
C HIS A 312 -14.32 20.19 -7.97
N PRO A 313 -14.22 21.10 -6.97
CA PRO A 313 -12.97 21.81 -6.68
C PRO A 313 -11.79 20.86 -6.42
N LEU A 314 -12.06 19.70 -5.81
CA LEU A 314 -11.06 18.65 -5.57
C LEU A 314 -10.74 17.76 -6.79
N TYR A 315 -11.43 17.95 -7.93
CA TYR A 315 -11.08 17.28 -9.19
C TYR A 315 -9.91 17.97 -9.88
N PHE A 316 -9.95 19.30 -9.96
CA PHE A 316 -8.79 20.11 -10.35
C PHE A 316 -7.85 20.36 -9.19
N GLY A 317 -8.35 20.11 -7.98
CA GLY A 317 -7.58 20.07 -6.77
C GLY A 317 -6.40 19.16 -6.95
N ASN A 318 -5.23 19.74 -6.75
CA ASN A 318 -3.96 19.08 -6.70
C ASN A 318 -4.11 17.73 -5.98
N LEU A 319 -3.32 16.74 -6.40
CA LEU A 319 -3.07 15.43 -5.76
C LEU A 319 -2.79 15.47 -4.24
N TRP A 320 -2.86 16.66 -3.64
CA TRP A 320 -2.54 17.05 -2.28
C TRP A 320 -3.75 17.64 -1.53
N GLN A 321 -4.95 17.71 -2.13
CA GLN A 321 -6.15 18.23 -1.46
C GLN A 321 -6.99 17.16 -0.74
N GLY A 322 -6.48 15.93 -0.62
CA GLY A 322 -6.98 14.99 0.38
C GLY A 322 -6.85 15.57 1.80
N LEU A 323 -7.64 15.09 2.75
CA LEU A 323 -7.32 15.32 4.16
C LEU A 323 -6.06 14.48 4.47
N TRP A 324 -4.94 15.15 4.71
CA TRP A 324 -3.63 14.55 5.01
C TRP A 324 -3.28 14.75 6.49
N PRO A 325 -3.86 13.95 7.42
CA PRO A 325 -3.41 13.94 8.80
C PRO A 325 -1.94 13.52 8.86
N ASP A 326 -1.27 13.98 9.91
CA ASP A 326 0.07 13.51 10.21
C ASP A 326 0.05 12.00 10.47
N LEU A 327 1.08 11.31 9.97
CA LEU A 327 1.33 9.92 10.27
C LEU A 327 2.44 9.88 11.32
N ASP A 328 2.09 9.35 12.49
CA ASP A 328 2.95 9.24 13.67
C ASP A 328 2.77 7.83 14.29
N PRO A 329 3.61 7.46 15.28
CA PRO A 329 3.50 6.14 15.91
C PRO A 329 2.14 5.85 16.57
N ASP A 330 1.43 6.87 17.04
CA ASP A 330 0.12 6.72 17.71
C ASP A 330 -1.02 6.51 16.71
N SER A 331 -0.78 6.87 15.46
CA SER A 331 -1.70 6.73 14.34
C SER A 331 -1.30 5.63 13.35
N ASP A 332 -0.25 4.85 13.62
CA ASP A 332 0.09 3.66 12.82
C ASP A 332 -0.79 2.47 13.20
N TRP A 333 -1.05 1.58 12.24
CA TRP A 333 -1.93 0.45 12.45
C TRP A 333 -1.50 -0.78 11.66
N THR A 334 -1.95 -1.95 12.12
CA THR A 334 -1.70 -3.23 11.44
C THR A 334 -2.88 -3.59 10.54
N VAL A 335 -2.62 -4.39 9.50
CA VAL A 335 -3.65 -4.80 8.54
C VAL A 335 -3.75 -6.33 8.48
N GLY A 336 -4.97 -6.85 8.51
CA GLY A 336 -5.20 -8.29 8.34
C GLY A 336 -4.86 -9.14 9.56
N GLU A 337 -4.40 -8.53 10.65
CA GLU A 337 -4.11 -9.26 11.89
C GLU A 337 -5.39 -9.49 12.70
N VAL A 338 -5.40 -10.58 13.46
CA VAL A 338 -6.53 -10.92 14.35
C VAL A 338 -6.14 -10.56 15.76
N ALA A 339 -6.88 -9.63 16.34
CA ALA A 339 -6.93 -9.43 17.79
C ALA A 339 -7.99 -10.34 18.38
N CYS A 340 -7.78 -10.79 19.62
CA CYS A 340 -8.82 -11.50 20.34
C CYS A 340 -8.84 -11.14 21.82
N THR A 341 -10.04 -11.20 22.39
CA THR A 341 -10.21 -11.31 23.84
C THR A 341 -10.61 -12.74 24.18
N VAL A 342 -9.99 -13.31 25.21
CA VAL A 342 -10.28 -14.66 25.68
C VAL A 342 -11.03 -14.63 27.01
N ARG A 343 -12.03 -15.49 27.15
CA ARG A 343 -12.77 -15.73 28.39
C ARG A 343 -12.82 -17.22 28.70
N ALA A 344 -12.84 -17.57 29.99
CA ALA A 344 -13.13 -18.93 30.41
C ALA A 344 -14.64 -19.15 30.47
N LEU A 345 -15.13 -20.20 29.79
CA LEU A 345 -16.49 -20.73 29.96
C LEU A 345 -16.51 -21.97 30.87
N GLY A 346 -15.34 -22.45 31.27
CA GLY A 346 -15.14 -23.60 32.15
C GLY A 346 -13.66 -24.02 32.15
N PRO A 347 -13.28 -25.05 32.93
CA PRO A 347 -11.87 -25.42 33.15
C PRO A 347 -11.07 -25.76 31.90
N ARG A 348 -11.75 -26.25 30.85
CA ARG A 348 -11.18 -26.65 29.56
C ARG A 348 -11.95 -26.08 28.38
N ARG A 349 -12.65 -24.96 28.58
CA ARG A 349 -13.43 -24.32 27.53
C ARG A 349 -13.18 -22.83 27.56
N LEU A 350 -12.59 -22.33 26.49
CA LEU A 350 -12.35 -20.91 26.27
C LEU A 350 -13.32 -20.40 25.20
N GLU A 351 -13.68 -19.12 25.30
CA GLU A 351 -14.35 -18.37 24.24
C GLU A 351 -13.45 -17.23 23.79
N LEU A 352 -13.32 -17.06 22.49
CA LEU A 352 -12.53 -16.01 21.86
C LEU A 352 -13.46 -15.07 21.10
N ASP A 353 -13.51 -13.81 21.53
CA ASP A 353 -14.08 -12.70 20.76
C ASP A 353 -13.01 -12.21 19.78
N LEU A 354 -13.26 -12.31 18.48
CA LEU A 354 -12.31 -11.95 17.42
C LEU A 354 -12.62 -10.57 16.83
N ALA A 355 -11.56 -9.81 16.56
CA ALA A 355 -11.63 -8.54 15.83
C ALA A 355 -10.44 -8.41 14.88
N THR A 356 -10.60 -7.59 13.85
CA THR A 356 -9.53 -7.27 12.91
C THR A 356 -9.77 -5.91 12.28
N TYR A 357 -8.68 -5.26 11.88
CA TYR A 357 -8.72 -4.22 10.86
C TYR A 357 -8.27 -4.82 9.52
N THR A 358 -9.22 -5.12 8.64
CA THR A 358 -8.95 -5.70 7.32
C THR A 358 -9.80 -4.96 6.28
N PRO A 359 -9.19 -4.17 5.37
CA PRO A 359 -9.90 -3.61 4.23
C PRO A 359 -10.60 -4.71 3.43
N GLY A 360 -11.89 -4.51 3.16
CA GLY A 360 -12.73 -5.53 2.52
C GLY A 360 -12.88 -6.82 3.35
N PHE A 361 -12.85 -6.77 4.68
CA PHE A 361 -13.02 -7.95 5.53
C PHE A 361 -14.20 -8.85 5.07
N GLN A 362 -13.93 -10.14 4.88
CA GLN A 362 -14.94 -11.11 4.46
C GLN A 362 -15.24 -12.14 5.56
N ARG A 363 -14.21 -12.73 6.18
CA ARG A 363 -14.37 -13.77 7.22
C ARG A 363 -13.12 -13.95 8.07
N PHE A 364 -13.31 -14.61 9.22
CA PHE A 364 -12.22 -15.26 9.94
C PHE A 364 -12.06 -16.71 9.49
N GLU A 365 -10.84 -17.22 9.62
CA GLU A 365 -10.55 -18.65 9.52
C GLU A 365 -9.76 -19.09 10.74
N ALA A 366 -10.02 -20.32 11.20
CA ALA A 366 -9.33 -20.95 12.30
C ALA A 366 -8.73 -22.28 11.88
N ARG A 367 -7.59 -22.62 12.49
CA ARG A 367 -6.94 -23.91 12.36
C ARG A 367 -6.59 -24.41 13.75
N GLN A 368 -7.01 -25.62 14.10
CA GLN A 368 -6.71 -26.26 15.37
C GLN A 368 -5.68 -27.37 15.14
N ASP A 369 -4.65 -27.42 15.99
CA ASP A 369 -3.67 -28.51 16.10
C ASP A 369 -3.01 -28.92 14.77
N GLY A 370 -2.77 -27.95 13.89
CA GLY A 370 -2.13 -28.17 12.60
C GLY A 370 -3.04 -28.72 11.50
N GLY A 371 -4.35 -28.87 11.76
CA GLY A 371 -5.34 -29.31 10.77
C GLY A 371 -5.59 -28.32 9.62
N PRO A 372 -6.66 -28.50 8.83
CA PRO A 372 -7.01 -27.54 7.78
C PRO A 372 -7.49 -26.20 8.35
N TRP A 373 -7.47 -25.16 7.51
CA TRP A 373 -8.15 -23.91 7.79
C TRP A 373 -9.65 -24.05 7.51
N HIS A 374 -10.48 -23.62 8.46
CA HIS A 374 -11.93 -23.60 8.33
C HIS A 374 -12.48 -22.21 8.62
N PRO A 375 -13.60 -21.80 7.98
CA PRO A 375 -14.31 -20.58 8.36
C PRO A 375 -14.64 -20.58 9.85
N ALA A 376 -14.43 -19.44 10.50
CA ALA A 376 -14.68 -19.28 11.93
C ALA A 376 -15.63 -18.11 12.20
N PRO A 377 -16.56 -18.26 13.15
CA PRO A 377 -17.37 -17.14 13.62
C PRO A 377 -16.50 -16.12 14.38
N ALA A 378 -16.97 -14.88 14.48
CA ALA A 378 -16.33 -13.84 15.28
C ALA A 378 -16.32 -14.15 16.79
N ARG A 379 -17.14 -15.10 17.25
CA ARG A 379 -17.11 -15.67 18.59
C ARG A 379 -16.85 -17.15 18.50
N LEU A 380 -15.63 -17.56 18.83
CA LEU A 380 -15.16 -18.93 18.66
C LEU A 380 -15.02 -19.62 20.01
N ALA A 381 -15.72 -20.75 20.17
CA ALA A 381 -15.49 -21.63 21.32
C ALA A 381 -14.30 -22.55 21.03
N TRP A 382 -13.32 -22.55 21.94
CA TRP A 382 -12.15 -23.42 21.89
C TRP A 382 -12.18 -24.41 23.06
N ARG A 383 -12.39 -25.69 22.73
CA ARG A 383 -12.37 -26.79 23.70
C ARG A 383 -10.95 -27.34 23.81
N LEU A 384 -10.42 -27.34 25.02
CA LEU A 384 -9.07 -27.79 25.31
C LEU A 384 -9.08 -29.27 25.68
N ARG A 385 -8.14 -30.02 25.10
CA ARG A 385 -7.85 -31.42 25.43
C ARG A 385 -6.63 -31.48 26.34
N ARG A 386 -6.44 -32.62 27.01
CA ARG A 386 -5.20 -32.87 27.75
C ARG A 386 -4.00 -32.85 26.78
N GLY A 387 -2.89 -32.28 27.22
CA GLY A 387 -1.69 -32.01 26.41
C GLY A 387 -1.68 -30.63 25.76
N THR A 388 -0.88 -30.50 24.69
CA THR A 388 -0.74 -29.25 23.94
C THR A 388 -1.92 -29.02 23.00
N ASN A 389 -2.51 -27.84 23.06
CA ASN A 389 -3.56 -27.35 22.18
C ASN A 389 -3.02 -26.14 21.41
N ARG A 390 -3.17 -26.15 20.09
CA ARG A 390 -2.75 -25.04 19.22
C ARG A 390 -3.94 -24.48 18.47
N LEU A 391 -4.08 -23.17 18.47
CA LEU A 391 -5.07 -22.45 17.69
C LEU A 391 -4.37 -21.38 16.86
N ALA A 392 -4.56 -21.42 15.55
CA ALA A 392 -4.17 -20.35 14.64
C ALA A 392 -5.42 -19.67 14.06
N LEU A 393 -5.41 -18.35 13.98
CA LEU A 393 -6.52 -17.52 13.52
C LEU A 393 -6.01 -16.57 12.45
N ARG A 394 -6.79 -16.32 11.39
CA ARG A 394 -6.46 -15.31 10.38
C ARG A 394 -7.71 -14.62 9.85
N ALA A 395 -7.57 -13.38 9.42
CA ALA A 395 -8.59 -12.66 8.69
C ALA A 395 -8.39 -12.87 7.18
N VAL A 396 -9.50 -12.89 6.43
CA VAL A 396 -9.50 -12.99 4.96
C VAL A 396 -10.32 -11.83 4.41
N GLY A 397 -9.72 -11.05 3.51
CA GLY A 397 -10.40 -9.96 2.79
C GLY A 397 -11.20 -10.45 1.59
N SER A 398 -11.94 -9.54 0.95
CA SER A 398 -12.86 -9.82 -0.18
C SER A 398 -12.14 -10.31 -1.42
N PHE A 399 -10.84 -10.03 -1.55
CA PHE A 399 -9.97 -10.61 -2.58
C PHE A 399 -9.56 -12.07 -2.31
N GLY A 400 -9.82 -12.59 -1.11
CA GLY A 400 -9.36 -13.92 -0.67
C GLY A 400 -7.94 -13.94 -0.09
N ARG A 401 -7.25 -12.79 -0.02
CA ARG A 401 -5.93 -12.70 0.63
C ARG A 401 -6.08 -12.86 2.14
N ALA A 402 -5.34 -13.81 2.69
CA ALA A 402 -5.27 -14.04 4.12
C ALA A 402 -4.20 -13.15 4.77
N GLY A 403 -4.51 -12.59 5.94
CA GLY A 403 -3.56 -11.88 6.78
C GLY A 403 -2.60 -12.81 7.53
N ARG A 404 -1.69 -12.20 8.31
CA ARG A 404 -0.75 -12.93 9.17
C ARG A 404 -1.54 -13.73 10.22
N PRO A 405 -1.29 -15.04 10.37
CA PRO A 405 -1.95 -15.82 11.40
C PRO A 405 -1.55 -15.41 12.82
N ALA A 406 -2.54 -15.08 13.65
CA ALA A 406 -2.41 -15.06 15.10
C ALA A 406 -2.33 -16.51 15.63
N ARG A 407 -1.58 -16.74 16.71
CA ARG A 407 -1.27 -18.06 17.27
C ARG A 407 -1.38 -18.07 18.78
N LEU A 408 -2.18 -19.00 19.28
CA LEU A 408 -2.32 -19.32 20.69
C LEU A 408 -1.90 -20.78 20.89
N GLU A 409 -1.06 -21.03 21.88
CA GLU A 409 -0.66 -22.38 22.27
C GLU A 409 -0.76 -22.52 23.78
N VAL A 410 -1.50 -23.52 24.24
CA VAL A 410 -1.73 -23.78 25.66
C VAL A 410 -1.54 -25.27 25.94
N GLU A 411 -1.09 -25.58 27.14
CA GLU A 411 -0.93 -26.94 27.66
C GLU A 411 -1.90 -27.14 28.81
N VAL A 412 -2.66 -28.23 28.78
CA VAL A 412 -3.61 -28.58 29.83
C VAL A 412 -3.25 -29.95 30.40
N PRO A 413 -3.19 -30.10 31.73
CA PRO A 413 -2.83 -31.36 32.36
C PRO A 413 -3.87 -32.47 32.21
#